data_AF-A0A1T4PXN8-F1
#
_entry.id   AF-A0A1T4PXN8-F1
#
_cell.length_a   1.000
_cell.length_b   1.000
_cell.length_c   1.000
_cell.angle_alpha   90.00
_cell.angle_beta   90.00
_cell.angle_gamma   90.00
#
_symmetry.space_group_name_H-M   'P 1'
#
loop_
_entity.id
_entity.type
_entity.pdbx_description
1 polymer ?
#
loop_
_entity_poly.entity_id
_entity_poly.type
_entity_poly.pdbx_seq_one_letter_code
_entity_poly.pdbx_strand_id
1 'polypeptide(L)'
;MVRLQPDILHLDCALGFIRNDLMVVCEEAFKDGIPERPRTWDRINVTYKEATNLATNGLPLSPEVYVTDPVFRHIGDQIASRGVTVEYVDFHITRSLGGSFRCSTQPLLRKS
;
A
#
# COMPACT_ATOMS: atom_id res chain seq x y z
N MET A 1 -4.90 11.75 15.62
CA MET A 1 -5.81 10.65 15.20
C MET A 1 -6.06 10.83 13.71
N VAL A 2 -5.96 9.77 12.90
CA VAL A 2 -6.23 9.84 11.45
C VAL A 2 -7.70 9.52 11.21
N ARG A 3 -8.45 10.39 10.54
CA ARG A 3 -9.86 10.15 10.21
C ARG A 3 -9.99 9.69 8.76
N LEU A 4 -10.59 8.51 8.56
CA LEU A 4 -10.82 7.91 7.26
C LEU A 4 -12.30 7.98 6.85
N GLN A 5 -12.57 7.77 5.57
CA GLN A 5 -13.93 7.53 5.07
C GLN A 5 -14.56 6.30 5.77
N PRO A 6 -15.89 6.26 5.99
CA PRO A 6 -16.53 5.25 6.84
C PRO A 6 -16.32 3.80 6.41
N ASP A 7 -16.14 3.56 5.12
CA ASP A 7 -15.98 2.28 4.47
C ASP A 7 -14.50 1.84 4.35
N ILE A 8 -13.56 2.68 4.79
CA ILE A 8 -12.16 2.30 4.97
C ILE A 8 -11.87 2.12 6.46
N LEU A 9 -11.86 0.86 6.89
CA LEU A 9 -11.74 0.51 8.30
C LEU A 9 -10.30 0.56 8.82
N HIS A 10 -9.33 0.13 8.01
CA HIS A 10 -7.93 0.05 8.42
C HIS A 10 -7.06 1.00 7.58
N LEU A 11 -6.03 1.56 8.22
CA LEU A 11 -5.13 2.54 7.58
C LEU A 11 -4.35 1.94 6.41
N ASP A 12 -3.99 0.66 6.48
CA ASP A 12 -3.26 -0.06 5.44
C ASP A 12 -4.11 -0.33 4.18
N CYS A 13 -5.41 -0.03 4.21
CA CYS A 13 -6.28 0.03 3.04
C CYS A 13 -6.28 1.40 2.34
N ALA A 14 -5.72 2.44 2.99
CA ALA A 14 -5.62 3.80 2.45
C ALA A 14 -4.17 4.23 2.17
N LEU A 15 -3.19 3.66 2.88
CA LEU A 15 -1.80 4.09 2.86
C LEU A 15 -0.85 2.93 3.09
N GLY A 16 0.04 2.70 2.12
CA GLY A 16 1.12 1.72 2.18
C GLY A 16 2.48 2.40 2.03
N PHE A 17 3.33 2.30 3.05
CA PHE A 17 4.73 2.72 2.95
C PHE A 17 5.54 1.63 2.22
N ILE A 18 6.27 2.00 1.17
CA ILE A 18 7.13 1.09 0.40
C ILE A 18 8.53 1.08 1.01
N ARG A 19 9.10 2.28 1.17
CA ARG A 19 10.36 2.55 1.88
C ARG A 19 10.29 3.95 2.47
N ASN A 20 11.35 4.38 3.16
CA ASN A 20 11.51 5.79 3.52
C ASN A 20 11.48 6.60 2.23
N ASP A 21 10.64 7.64 2.15
CA ASP A 21 10.45 8.53 0.98
C ASP A 21 9.42 8.13 -0.08
N LEU A 22 8.87 6.90 -0.04
CA LEU A 22 7.96 6.42 -1.08
C LEU A 22 6.74 5.70 -0.48
N MET A 23 5.56 6.12 -0.92
CA MET A 23 4.28 5.52 -0.53
C MET A 23 3.31 5.32 -1.69
N VAL A 24 2.38 4.37 -1.50
CA VAL A 24 1.15 4.23 -2.28
C VAL A 24 0.00 4.72 -1.41
N VAL A 25 -0.83 5.62 -1.93
CA VAL A 25 -1.84 6.31 -1.11
C VAL A 25 -3.12 6.60 -1.89
N CYS A 26 -4.25 6.42 -1.20
CA CYS A 26 -5.55 6.89 -1.64
C CYS A 26 -5.90 8.17 -0.90
N GLU A 27 -5.62 9.35 -1.47
CA GLU A 27 -5.84 10.63 -0.78
C GLU A 27 -7.31 10.84 -0.40
N GLU A 28 -8.23 10.40 -1.27
CA GLU A 28 -9.68 10.48 -1.08
C GLU A 28 -10.18 9.72 0.16
N ALA A 29 -9.40 8.75 0.65
CA ALA A 29 -9.74 7.98 1.85
C ALA A 29 -9.52 8.78 3.15
N PHE A 30 -8.76 9.89 3.10
CA PHE A 30 -8.45 10.71 4.26
C PHE A 30 -9.37 11.93 4.35
N LYS A 31 -10.17 12.02 5.42
CA LYS A 31 -11.08 13.16 5.65
C LYS A 31 -10.34 14.48 5.90
N ASP A 32 -9.14 14.38 6.46
CA ASP A 32 -8.30 15.53 6.86
C ASP A 32 -7.06 15.69 5.95
N GLY A 33 -7.02 14.94 4.85
CA GLY A 33 -5.81 14.77 4.03
C GLY A 33 -4.76 13.86 4.68
N ILE A 34 -3.68 13.61 3.93
CA ILE A 34 -2.57 12.75 4.37
C ILE A 34 -1.91 13.32 5.65
N PRO A 35 -1.51 12.45 6.60
CA PRO A 35 -0.79 12.86 7.80
C PRO A 35 0.44 13.73 7.49
N GLU A 36 0.76 14.66 8.39
CA GLU A 36 1.80 15.67 8.16
C GLU A 36 3.19 15.08 7.90
N ARG A 37 3.60 14.07 8.66
CA ARG A 37 4.95 13.47 8.56
C ARG A 37 5.29 12.93 7.16
N PRO A 38 4.46 12.06 6.53
CA PRO A 38 4.73 11.59 5.17
C PRO A 38 4.27 12.56 4.07
N ARG A 39 3.81 13.77 4.40
CA ARG A 39 3.26 14.70 3.40
C ARG A 39 4.29 15.11 2.35
N THR A 40 5.58 15.08 2.63
CA THR A 40 6.62 15.41 1.64
C THR A 40 7.15 14.21 0.87
N TRP A 41 6.65 13.00 1.13
CA TRP A 41 7.11 11.78 0.46
C TRP A 41 6.59 11.72 -0.97
N ASP A 42 7.35 11.06 -1.84
CA ASP A 42 6.90 10.72 -3.19
C ASP A 42 5.70 9.75 -3.09
N ARG A 43 4.75 9.93 -4.00
CA ARG A 43 3.42 9.34 -3.91
C ARG A 43 3.06 8.67 -5.21
N ILE A 44 2.59 7.44 -5.08
CA ILE A 44 1.83 6.76 -6.12
C ILE A 44 0.37 6.82 -5.68
N ASN A 45 -0.40 7.67 -6.36
CA ASN A 45 -1.81 7.87 -6.05
C ASN A 45 -2.63 6.73 -6.64
N VAL A 46 -3.53 6.18 -5.83
CA VAL A 46 -4.52 5.19 -6.27
C VAL A 46 -5.92 5.78 -6.11
N THR A 47 -6.84 5.28 -6.94
CA THR A 47 -8.25 5.63 -6.83
C THR A 47 -8.87 5.02 -5.59
N TYR A 48 -9.99 5.58 -5.16
CA TYR A 48 -10.80 5.00 -4.10
C TYR A 48 -11.22 3.54 -4.39
N LYS A 49 -11.58 3.26 -5.65
CA LYS A 49 -11.92 1.90 -6.10
C LYS A 49 -10.75 0.94 -5.94
N GLU A 50 -9.53 1.36 -6.26
CA GLU A 50 -8.34 0.52 -6.08
C GLU A 50 -8.04 0.30 -4.59
N ALA A 51 -8.20 1.33 -3.75
CA ALA A 51 -8.06 1.24 -2.31
C ALA A 51 -9.04 0.23 -1.69
N THR A 52 -10.32 0.27 -2.08
CA THR A 52 -11.32 -0.73 -1.64
C THR A 52 -11.00 -2.14 -2.14
N ASN A 53 -10.23 -2.26 -3.23
CA ASN A 53 -9.70 -3.53 -3.71
C ASN A 53 -8.37 -3.94 -3.07
N LEU A 54 -7.87 -3.18 -2.07
CA LEU A 54 -6.64 -3.41 -1.32
C LEU A 54 -5.33 -3.12 -2.08
N ALA A 55 -5.35 -2.18 -3.02
CA ALA A 55 -4.19 -1.77 -3.80
C ALA A 55 -3.01 -1.21 -2.98
N THR A 56 -3.28 -0.62 -1.81
CA THR A 56 -2.25 -0.07 -0.90
C THR A 56 -1.64 -1.12 0.03
N ASN A 57 -2.15 -2.36 0.00
CA ASN A 57 -1.90 -3.37 1.03
C ASN A 57 -0.78 -4.37 0.68
N GLY A 58 0.01 -4.10 -0.36
CA GLY A 58 1.20 -4.90 -0.66
C GLY A 58 2.29 -4.80 0.42
N LEU A 59 3.23 -5.73 0.40
CA LEU A 59 4.18 -5.99 1.48
C LEU A 59 5.60 -5.59 1.09
N PRO A 60 6.20 -4.57 1.74
CA PRO A 60 7.63 -4.32 1.60
C PRO A 60 8.43 -5.35 2.41
N LEU A 61 9.25 -6.13 1.72
CA LEU A 61 10.20 -7.06 2.34
C LEU A 61 11.45 -6.33 2.81
N SER A 62 11.98 -5.42 1.99
CA SER A 62 13.09 -4.52 2.28
C SER A 62 12.84 -3.15 1.59
N PRO A 63 13.73 -2.15 1.74
CA PRO A 63 13.63 -0.92 0.96
C PRO A 63 13.73 -1.11 -0.57
N GLU A 64 14.24 -2.26 -1.01
CA GLU A 64 14.50 -2.60 -2.41
C GLU A 64 13.51 -3.62 -2.97
N VAL A 65 12.70 -4.30 -2.14
CA VAL A 65 11.81 -5.38 -2.60
C VAL A 65 10.38 -5.21 -2.05
N TYR A 66 9.41 -5.20 -2.96
CA TYR A 66 7.99 -5.05 -2.66
C TYR A 66 7.16 -6.16 -3.30
N VAL A 67 6.22 -6.74 -2.56
CA VAL A 67 5.31 -7.79 -3.05
C VAL A 67 3.91 -7.22 -3.25
N THR A 68 3.29 -7.49 -4.40
CA THR A 68 1.90 -7.09 -4.69
C THR A 68 1.17 -8.07 -5.60
N ASP A 69 -0.13 -7.85 -5.79
CA ASP A 69 -1.00 -8.65 -6.64
C ASP A 69 -0.84 -8.21 -8.12
N PRO A 70 -0.73 -9.14 -9.10
CA PRO A 70 -0.63 -8.83 -10.53
C PRO A 70 -1.69 -7.85 -11.06
N VAL A 71 -2.89 -7.80 -10.46
CA VAL A 71 -3.94 -6.85 -10.87
C VAL A 71 -3.51 -5.39 -10.68
N PHE A 72 -2.56 -5.14 -9.78
CA PHE A 72 -2.00 -3.82 -9.48
C PHE A 72 -0.70 -3.54 -10.25
N ARG A 73 -0.47 -4.20 -11.39
CA ARG A 73 0.74 -4.01 -12.21
C ARG A 73 1.03 -2.54 -12.51
N HIS A 74 0.03 -1.72 -12.81
CA HIS A 74 0.24 -0.29 -13.08
C HIS A 74 0.79 0.50 -11.86
N ILE A 75 0.54 0.03 -10.62
CA ILE A 75 1.14 0.56 -9.39
C ILE A 75 2.55 -0.01 -9.25
N GLY A 76 2.70 -1.32 -9.46
CA GLY A 76 3.99 -2.00 -9.42
C GLY A 76 5.00 -1.42 -10.41
N ASP A 77 4.59 -1.07 -11.62
CA ASP A 77 5.45 -0.46 -12.64
C ASP A 77 5.95 0.93 -12.19
N GLN A 78 5.11 1.70 -11.49
CA GLN A 78 5.50 2.97 -10.88
C GLN A 78 6.44 2.80 -9.68
N ILE A 79 6.28 1.72 -8.92
CA ILE A 79 7.22 1.36 -7.84
C ILE A 79 8.58 0.94 -8.45
N ALA A 80 8.54 0.14 -9.51
CA ALA A 80 9.72 -0.33 -10.23
C ALA A 80 10.51 0.82 -10.88
N SER A 81 9.82 1.80 -11.46
CA SER A 81 10.48 2.99 -12.03
C SER A 81 11.25 3.83 -10.99
N ARG A 82 11.03 3.58 -9.69
CA ARG A 82 11.71 4.23 -8.55
C ARG A 82 12.82 3.36 -7.94
N GLY A 83 13.22 2.30 -8.64
CA GLY A 83 14.33 1.43 -8.27
C GLY A 83 14.00 0.40 -7.20
N VAL A 84 12.74 -0.01 -7.09
CA VAL A 84 12.29 -1.08 -6.17
C VAL A 84 11.92 -2.30 -7.01
N THR A 85 12.49 -3.45 -6.71
CA THR A 85 12.08 -4.73 -7.31
C THR A 85 10.66 -5.08 -6.86
N VAL A 86 9.77 -5.32 -7.83
CA VAL A 86 8.39 -5.71 -7.55
C VAL A 86 8.19 -7.18 -7.86
N GLU A 87 7.87 -7.94 -6.83
CA GLU A 87 7.49 -9.35 -6.92
C GLU A 87 5.97 -9.46 -6.98
N TYR A 88 5.47 -10.19 -7.98
CA TYR A 88 4.05 -10.36 -8.20
C TYR A 88 3.59 -11.75 -7.75
N VAL A 89 2.61 -11.79 -6.86
CA VAL A 89 2.00 -13.03 -6.35
C VAL A 89 0.48 -12.92 -6.50
N ASP A 90 -0.15 -13.87 -7.18
CA ASP A 90 -1.61 -13.90 -7.24
C ASP A 90 -2.18 -14.13 -5.83
N PHE A 91 -2.93 -13.15 -5.35
CA PHE A 91 -3.54 -13.16 -4.03
C PHE A 91 -5.06 -12.93 -4.09
N HIS A 92 -5.67 -13.10 -5.26
CA HIS A 92 -7.06 -12.74 -5.53
C HIS A 92 -8.04 -13.37 -4.54
N ILE A 93 -7.90 -14.68 -4.25
CA ILE A 93 -8.81 -15.39 -3.34
C ILE A 93 -8.73 -14.82 -1.92
N THR A 94 -7.53 -14.64 -1.36
CA THR A 94 -7.38 -14.08 -0.02
C THR A 94 -7.85 -12.61 0.04
N ARG A 95 -7.51 -11.82 -0.99
CA ARG A 95 -7.95 -10.43 -1.13
C ARG A 95 -9.46 -10.30 -1.17
N SER A 96 -10.16 -11.25 -1.79
CA SER A 96 -11.62 -11.30 -1.79
C SER A 96 -12.25 -11.50 -0.40
N LEU A 97 -11.48 -11.99 0.58
CA LEU A 97 -11.88 -12.14 1.98
C LEU A 97 -11.62 -10.88 2.83
N GLY A 98 -11.18 -9.78 2.22
CA GLY A 98 -10.98 -8.49 2.89
C GLY A 98 -9.59 -8.23 3.46
N GLY A 99 -8.58 -9.04 3.08
CA GLY A 99 -7.19 -8.80 3.46
C GLY A 99 -6.19 -9.17 2.37
N SER A 100 -5.12 -8.39 2.22
CA SER A 100 -4.01 -8.71 1.29
C SER A 100 -2.73 -9.01 2.08
N PHE A 101 -1.56 -8.92 1.43
CA PHE A 101 -0.27 -9.33 1.98
C PHE A 101 0.03 -8.75 3.36
N ARG A 102 -0.20 -7.44 3.58
CA ARG A 102 0.02 -6.82 4.90
C ARG A 102 -0.98 -7.33 5.93
N CYS A 103 -2.27 -7.44 5.59
CA CYS A 103 -3.26 -7.96 6.52
C CYS A 103 -3.01 -9.43 6.91
N SER A 104 -2.38 -10.21 6.03
CA SER A 104 -2.08 -11.64 6.25
C SER A 104 -0.73 -11.91 6.90
N THR A 105 0.07 -10.88 7.20
CA THR A 105 1.42 -11.06 7.75
C THR A 105 1.67 -10.19 8.97
N GLN A 106 2.53 -10.66 9.88
CA GLN A 106 3.00 -9.89 11.02
C GLN A 106 4.52 -10.02 11.10
N PRO A 107 5.30 -8.99 10.69
CA PRO A 107 6.75 -9.07 10.72
C PRO A 107 7.23 -9.09 12.18
N LEU A 108 7.77 -10.23 12.63
CA LEU A 108 8.30 -10.39 13.99
C LEU A 108 9.72 -9.84 14.15
N LEU A 109 10.48 -9.76 13.06
CA LEU A 109 11.84 -9.24 13.02
C LEU A 109 12.10 -8.54 11.68
N ARG A 110 12.70 -7.34 11.74
CA ARG A 110 13.32 -6.66 10.61
C ARG A 110 14.73 -6.26 11.03
N LYS A 111 15.73 -6.59 10.22
CA LYS A 111 17.10 -6.13 10.46
C LYS A 111 17.25 -4.71 9.92
N SER A 112 17.94 -3.87 10.68
CA SER A 112 18.33 -2.51 10.30
C SER A 112 19.62 -2.51 9.49
#